data_AF-A0A9E4BVU4-F1
#
_entry.id   AF-A0A9E4BVU4-F1
#
_cell.length_a   1.000
_cell.length_b   1.000
_cell.length_c   1.000
_cell.angle_alpha   90.00
_cell.angle_beta   90.00
_cell.angle_gamma   90.00
#
_symmetry.space_group_name_H-M   'P 1'
#
loop_
_entity.id
_entity.type
_entity.pdbx_description
1 polymer ?
#
loop_
_entity_poly.entity_id
_entity_poly.type
_entity_poly.pdbx_seq_one_letter_code
_entity_poly.pdbx_strand_id
1 'polypeptide(L)'
;MKRVYLKPYSTYRTPLHSDTLFGCVCWAIREVFSEARLEELLKQFASGDPPFLLSSAFPFRDNESEGRTHFYPRPMLMPTELEIPKNEDDAKHQKKFRKVKWVSEEILDKFASGAWNETDYYASDTWDAEGPGEKTVEVQQNTIDRLSGGTTPSGNLYSLTEYAISDGGLFFLLDGETDVVEGTFGFLEHFGIGGDSSLGKGRFEIEVTDANLPAVPEDADRFMTLSLYTPRESEMATVRTDGAWYNLVVRKGKVGGPFLRVEDFWKKSLTMFSEGSTFPMTEQKTSGHNPIVKGIAEGLPFNVQQYGYAFQIHMKTKAA
;
A
#
# COMPACT_ATOMS: atom_id res chain seq x y z
N MET A 1 8.62 -12.43 9.89
CA MET A 1 8.39 -11.13 9.25
C MET A 1 9.68 -10.38 8.92
N LYS A 2 9.70 -9.70 7.79
CA LYS A 2 10.78 -8.84 7.29
C LYS A 2 10.24 -7.44 6.99
N ARG A 3 11.11 -6.43 7.12
CA ARG A 3 10.89 -5.06 6.64
C ARG A 3 11.80 -4.86 5.43
N VAL A 4 11.20 -4.53 4.30
CA VAL A 4 11.88 -4.35 3.02
C VAL A 4 11.85 -2.87 2.67
N TYR A 5 13.01 -2.24 2.64
CA TYR A 5 13.18 -0.83 2.31
C TYR A 5 13.46 -0.68 0.83
N LEU A 6 12.87 0.35 0.23
CA LEU A 6 13.02 0.79 -1.14
C LEU A 6 13.60 2.21 -1.10
N LYS A 7 14.92 2.33 -1.27
CA LYS A 7 15.60 3.63 -1.35
C LYS A 7 15.55 4.13 -2.80
N PRO A 8 14.78 5.19 -3.11
CA PRO A 8 14.54 5.57 -4.50
C PRO A 8 15.78 6.19 -5.16
N TYR A 9 16.13 5.71 -6.35
CA TYR A 9 17.05 6.39 -7.27
C TYR A 9 16.34 7.41 -8.18
N SER A 10 15.01 7.29 -8.30
CA SER A 10 14.19 8.15 -9.13
C SER A 10 12.77 8.28 -8.54
N THR A 11 12.00 9.21 -9.08
CA THR A 11 10.59 9.39 -8.70
C THR A 11 9.73 8.21 -9.15
N TYR A 12 8.64 7.98 -8.41
CA TYR A 12 7.64 6.97 -8.76
C TYR A 12 6.51 7.59 -9.59
N ARG A 13 5.88 6.78 -10.44
CA ARG A 13 4.71 7.18 -11.25
C ARG A 13 3.41 6.57 -10.77
N THR A 14 3.50 5.62 -9.85
CA THR A 14 2.38 4.83 -9.36
C THR A 14 2.55 4.70 -7.85
N PRO A 15 1.54 5.02 -7.04
CA PRO A 15 1.57 4.71 -5.62
C PRO A 15 1.71 3.20 -5.43
N LEU A 16 2.68 2.79 -4.60
CA LEU A 16 3.05 1.40 -4.40
C LEU A 16 2.15 0.72 -3.36
N HIS A 17 0.89 0.55 -3.73
CA HIS A 17 -0.02 -0.29 -2.96
C HIS A 17 0.37 -1.79 -3.10
N SER A 18 -0.05 -2.57 -2.13
CA SER A 18 0.14 -4.03 -2.06
C SER A 18 -0.26 -4.77 -3.33
N ASP A 19 -1.31 -4.33 -4.02
CA ASP A 19 -1.75 -4.90 -5.30
C ASP A 19 -0.74 -4.74 -6.45
N THR A 20 -0.01 -3.64 -6.44
CA THR A 20 1.00 -3.28 -7.44
C THR A 20 2.30 -3.99 -7.13
N LEU A 21 2.70 -3.98 -5.85
CA LEU A 21 3.86 -4.72 -5.35
C LEU A 21 3.71 -6.22 -5.63
N PHE A 22 2.59 -6.82 -5.25
CA PHE A 22 2.31 -8.24 -5.52
C PHE A 22 2.34 -8.57 -7.01
N GLY A 23 1.78 -7.70 -7.86
CA GLY A 23 1.85 -7.88 -9.31
C GLY A 23 3.29 -7.90 -9.82
N CYS A 24 4.14 -6.99 -9.36
CA CYS A 24 5.55 -6.95 -9.71
C CYS A 24 6.33 -8.16 -9.17
N VAL A 25 6.07 -8.56 -7.93
CA VAL A 25 6.66 -9.78 -7.34
C VAL A 25 6.26 -11.01 -8.16
N CYS A 26 4.98 -11.16 -8.54
CA CYS A 26 4.54 -12.28 -9.39
C CYS A 26 5.30 -12.34 -10.72
N TRP A 27 5.46 -11.21 -11.41
CA TRP A 27 6.25 -11.15 -12.64
C TRP A 27 7.71 -11.51 -12.38
N ALA A 28 8.31 -10.97 -11.32
CA ALA A 28 9.70 -11.27 -10.99
C ALA A 28 9.90 -12.76 -10.63
N ILE A 29 8.95 -13.39 -9.92
CA ILE A 29 8.99 -14.83 -9.64
C ILE A 29 8.97 -15.64 -10.93
N ARG A 30 8.12 -15.28 -11.89
CA ARG A 30 8.07 -15.96 -13.19
C ARG A 30 9.40 -15.88 -13.94
N GLU A 31 10.02 -14.71 -13.96
CA GLU A 31 11.25 -14.46 -14.73
C GLU A 31 12.50 -15.03 -14.03
N VAL A 32 12.55 -15.01 -12.70
CA VAL A 32 13.71 -15.49 -11.91
C VAL A 32 13.64 -17.00 -11.66
N PHE A 33 12.47 -17.54 -11.32
CA PHE A 33 12.31 -18.95 -10.99
C PHE A 33 11.72 -19.76 -12.14
N SER A 34 10.43 -19.61 -12.40
CA SER A 34 9.72 -20.21 -13.54
C SER A 34 8.22 -19.87 -13.49
N GLU A 35 7.54 -20.06 -14.62
CA GLU A 35 6.08 -20.00 -14.71
C GLU A 35 5.39 -21.04 -13.80
N ALA A 36 5.91 -22.27 -13.76
CA ALA A 36 5.36 -23.34 -12.92
C ALA A 36 5.40 -23.00 -11.43
N ARG A 37 6.50 -22.38 -10.96
CA ARG A 37 6.63 -21.93 -9.56
C ARG A 37 5.63 -20.83 -9.23
N LEU A 38 5.43 -19.88 -10.15
CA LEU A 38 4.41 -18.84 -9.97
C LEU A 38 3.01 -19.45 -9.88
N GLU A 39 2.66 -20.38 -10.77
CA GLU A 39 1.34 -21.02 -10.75
C GLU A 39 1.06 -21.79 -9.46
N GLU A 40 2.07 -22.45 -8.89
CA GLU A 40 1.96 -23.13 -7.60
C GLU A 40 1.63 -22.15 -6.48
N LEU A 41 2.35 -21.03 -6.39
CA LEU A 41 2.11 -19.97 -5.40
C LEU A 41 0.72 -19.36 -5.58
N LEU A 42 0.32 -19.05 -6.82
CA LEU A 42 -1.00 -18.49 -7.12
C LEU A 42 -2.15 -19.44 -6.77
N LYS A 43 -1.94 -20.77 -6.80
CA LYS A 43 -2.92 -21.76 -6.34
C LYS A 43 -3.10 -21.70 -4.81
N GLN A 44 -2.02 -21.54 -4.05
CA GLN A 44 -2.07 -21.38 -2.59
C GLN A 44 -2.82 -20.09 -2.18
N PHE A 45 -2.53 -18.98 -2.87
CA PHE A 45 -3.32 -17.75 -2.70
C PHE A 45 -4.81 -17.95 -3.03
N ALA A 46 -5.14 -18.76 -4.03
CA ALA A 46 -6.53 -19.05 -4.39
C ALA A 46 -7.23 -20.00 -3.41
N SER A 47 -6.49 -20.90 -2.73
CA SER A 47 -7.04 -21.83 -1.73
C SER A 47 -7.27 -21.22 -0.36
N GLY A 48 -6.94 -19.93 -0.17
CA GLY A 48 -7.14 -19.24 1.10
C GLY A 48 -6.00 -19.37 2.11
N ASP A 49 -4.88 -19.97 1.70
CA ASP A 49 -3.69 -20.20 2.52
C ASP A 49 -2.47 -19.54 1.84
N PRO A 50 -2.36 -18.20 1.89
CA PRO A 50 -1.31 -17.49 1.19
C PRO A 50 0.07 -17.82 1.78
N PRO A 51 1.07 -18.18 0.94
CA PRO A 51 2.42 -18.52 1.41
C PRO A 51 3.12 -17.33 2.08
N PHE A 52 2.77 -16.12 1.64
CA PHE A 52 3.25 -14.89 2.24
C PHE A 52 2.18 -13.81 2.21
N LEU A 53 2.30 -12.84 3.13
CA LEU A 53 1.50 -11.63 3.19
C LEU A 53 2.41 -10.42 2.97
N LEU A 54 1.91 -9.46 2.20
CA LEU A 54 2.61 -8.23 1.84
C LEU A 54 1.77 -7.01 2.21
N SER A 55 2.36 -6.05 2.94
CA SER A 55 1.76 -4.75 3.16
C SER A 55 1.92 -3.85 1.94
N SER A 56 1.17 -2.76 1.88
CA SER A 56 1.50 -1.67 0.98
C SER A 56 2.80 -0.99 1.40
N ALA A 57 3.39 -0.21 0.48
CA ALA A 57 4.58 0.56 0.79
C ALA A 57 4.23 1.85 1.52
N PHE A 58 4.99 2.16 2.56
CA PHE A 58 4.84 3.34 3.38
C PHE A 58 6.16 4.11 3.49
N PRO A 59 6.10 5.42 3.68
CA PRO A 59 7.30 6.24 3.80
C PRO A 59 8.06 6.00 5.10
N PHE A 60 9.39 6.07 5.04
CA PHE A 60 10.27 6.20 6.19
C PHE A 60 11.20 7.40 6.00
N ARG A 61 11.70 7.94 7.12
CA ARG A 61 12.74 8.99 7.11
C ARG A 61 14.01 8.45 7.75
N ASP A 62 15.15 8.76 7.13
CA ASP A 62 16.47 8.53 7.72
C ASP A 62 16.98 9.86 8.27
N ASN A 63 17.16 9.94 9.59
CA ASN A 63 17.79 11.07 10.26
C ASN A 63 19.15 10.63 10.82
N GLU A 64 20.23 11.31 10.45
CA GLU A 64 21.58 10.99 10.91
C GLU A 64 21.71 11.02 12.44
N SER A 65 20.92 11.83 13.14
CA SER A 65 20.99 11.99 14.61
C SER A 65 20.00 11.12 15.38
N GLU A 66 18.82 10.83 14.80
CA GLU A 66 17.70 10.17 15.50
C GLU A 66 17.43 8.74 14.99
N GLY A 67 18.13 8.32 13.94
CA GLY A 67 17.93 7.03 13.30
C GLY A 67 16.79 7.03 12.28
N ARG A 68 16.24 5.84 12.03
CA ARG A 68 15.21 5.62 11.02
C ARG A 68 13.83 5.63 11.65
N THR A 69 12.95 6.51 11.16
CA THR A 69 11.56 6.62 11.62
C THR A 69 10.61 6.10 10.56
N HIS A 70 9.77 5.13 10.94
CA HIS A 70 8.79 4.49 10.07
C HIS A 70 7.41 5.11 10.25
N PHE A 71 6.74 5.40 9.15
CA PHE A 71 5.41 5.98 9.16
C PHE A 71 4.39 4.98 8.63
N TYR A 72 3.25 4.92 9.31
CA TYR A 72 2.13 4.05 9.00
C TYR A 72 0.88 4.88 8.76
N PRO A 73 -0.10 4.37 7.99
CA PRO A 73 -1.35 5.08 7.81
C PRO A 73 -2.02 5.26 9.18
N ARG A 74 -2.64 6.41 9.39
CA ARG A 74 -3.38 6.69 10.62
C ARG A 74 -4.54 5.68 10.77
N PRO A 75 -4.65 4.98 11.91
CA PRO A 75 -5.77 4.06 12.14
C PRO A 75 -7.12 4.79 12.05
N MET A 76 -8.04 4.23 11.26
CA MET A 76 -9.43 4.70 11.18
C MET A 76 -10.19 4.08 12.34
N LEU A 77 -10.43 4.85 13.39
CA LEU A 77 -11.19 4.42 14.56
C LEU A 77 -12.53 5.15 14.61
N MET A 78 -13.37 4.76 15.55
CA MET A 78 -14.57 5.51 15.87
C MET A 78 -14.18 6.97 16.18
N PRO A 79 -14.69 7.96 15.43
CA PRO A 79 -14.38 9.36 15.67
C PRO A 79 -14.78 9.71 17.09
N THR A 80 -13.83 10.17 17.88
CA THR A 80 -14.15 10.73 19.18
C THR A 80 -14.69 12.14 18.96
N GLU A 81 -15.81 12.50 19.62
CA GLU A 81 -16.37 13.84 19.53
C GLU A 81 -15.37 14.84 20.13
N LEU A 82 -14.59 15.50 19.27
CA LEU A 82 -13.76 16.64 19.67
C LEU A 82 -14.68 17.80 20.09
N GLU A 83 -14.25 18.59 21.07
CA GLU A 83 -15.00 19.78 21.50
C GLU A 83 -15.28 20.70 20.30
N ILE A 84 -16.47 21.30 20.28
CA ILE A 84 -16.84 22.28 19.26
C ILE A 84 -15.84 23.46 19.33
N PRO A 85 -15.22 23.86 18.21
CA PRO A 85 -14.29 24.98 18.18
C PRO A 85 -14.88 26.23 18.82
N LYS A 86 -14.16 26.84 19.77
CA LYS A 86 -14.62 28.06 20.46
C LYS A 86 -14.27 29.32 19.67
N ASN A 87 -13.24 29.24 18.81
CA ASN A 87 -12.77 30.34 17.97
C ASN A 87 -12.28 29.85 16.58
N GLU A 88 -11.85 30.78 15.71
CA GLU A 88 -11.37 30.46 14.35
C GLU A 88 -10.04 29.67 14.35
N ASP A 89 -9.17 29.90 15.34
CA ASP A 89 -7.87 29.24 15.43
C ASP A 89 -8.02 27.77 15.85
N ASP A 90 -8.94 27.48 16.78
CA ASP A 90 -9.33 26.12 17.16
C ASP A 90 -9.85 25.35 15.93
N ALA A 91 -10.69 26.00 15.11
CA ALA A 91 -11.23 25.39 13.89
C ALA A 91 -10.12 25.12 12.85
N LYS A 92 -9.16 26.04 12.68
CA LYS A 92 -7.98 25.82 11.82
C LYS A 92 -7.12 24.67 12.33
N HIS A 93 -6.91 24.58 13.64
CA HIS A 93 -6.11 23.54 14.28
C HIS A 93 -6.77 22.15 14.12
N GLN A 94 -8.06 22.03 14.39
CA GLN A 94 -8.81 20.78 14.12
C GLN A 94 -8.79 20.38 12.64
N LYS A 95 -8.92 21.35 11.73
CA LYS A 95 -8.86 21.09 10.28
C LYS A 95 -7.47 20.58 9.84
N LYS A 96 -6.39 21.05 10.48
CA LYS A 96 -5.03 20.53 10.25
C LYS A 96 -4.91 19.10 10.75
N PHE A 97 -5.38 18.81 11.96
CA PHE A 97 -5.36 17.45 12.52
C PHE A 97 -6.12 16.43 11.66
N ARG A 98 -7.28 16.80 11.12
CA ARG A 98 -8.06 15.94 10.21
C ARG A 98 -7.34 15.61 8.89
N LYS A 99 -6.30 16.35 8.52
CA LYS A 99 -5.47 16.08 7.34
C LYS A 99 -4.28 15.14 7.64
N VAL A 100 -4.01 14.84 8.90
CA VAL A 100 -2.92 13.94 9.31
C VAL A 100 -3.22 12.55 8.75
N LYS A 101 -2.39 12.12 7.79
CA LYS A 101 -2.49 10.82 7.10
C LYS A 101 -1.60 9.76 7.74
N TRP A 102 -0.48 10.19 8.32
CA TRP A 102 0.61 9.32 8.77
C TRP A 102 0.81 9.42 10.28
N VAL A 103 1.20 8.31 10.90
CA VAL A 103 1.62 8.21 12.32
C VAL A 103 2.94 7.47 12.39
N SER A 104 3.81 7.82 13.34
CA SER A 104 5.05 7.06 13.58
C SER A 104 4.75 5.67 14.17
N GLU A 105 5.70 4.75 14.08
CA GLU A 105 5.61 3.41 14.70
C GLU A 105 5.28 3.50 16.20
N GLU A 106 5.92 4.41 16.95
CA GLU A 106 5.65 4.62 18.37
C GLU A 106 4.22 5.08 18.65
N ILE A 107 3.64 5.91 17.79
CA ILE A 107 2.24 6.35 17.91
C ILE A 107 1.30 5.21 17.55
N LEU A 108 1.64 4.43 16.52
CA LEU A 108 0.89 3.24 16.14
C LEU A 108 0.84 2.22 17.28
N ASP A 109 1.94 1.99 18.00
CA ASP A 109 2.00 1.13 19.19
C ASP A 109 1.03 1.59 20.29
N LYS A 110 0.92 2.90 20.52
CA LYS A 110 -0.01 3.47 21.51
C LYS A 110 -1.47 3.29 21.08
N PHE A 111 -1.76 3.38 19.79
CA PHE A 111 -3.09 3.06 19.25
C PHE A 111 -3.37 1.56 19.35
N ALA A 112 -2.42 0.71 18.95
CA ALA A 112 -2.58 -0.74 18.91
C ALA A 112 -2.79 -1.33 20.32
N SER A 113 -2.05 -0.84 21.31
CA SER A 113 -2.22 -1.24 22.72
C SER A 113 -3.50 -0.73 23.38
N GLY A 114 -4.23 0.18 22.73
CA GLY A 114 -5.39 0.85 23.33
C GLY A 114 -5.04 1.90 24.38
N ALA A 115 -3.77 2.32 24.46
CA ALA A 115 -3.36 3.40 25.36
C ALA A 115 -3.91 4.76 24.90
N TRP A 116 -3.94 4.98 23.59
CA TRP A 116 -4.41 6.22 22.95
C TRP A 116 -5.66 6.00 22.10
N ASN A 117 -6.56 6.98 22.15
CA ASN A 117 -7.62 7.19 21.17
C ASN A 117 -7.35 8.46 20.33
N GLU A 118 -8.30 8.84 19.48
CA GLU A 118 -8.16 10.01 18.62
C GLU A 118 -8.02 11.33 19.40
N THR A 119 -8.72 11.47 20.53
CA THR A 119 -8.63 12.65 21.40
C THR A 119 -7.29 12.77 22.08
N ASP A 120 -6.73 11.65 22.59
CA ASP A 120 -5.39 11.64 23.19
C ASP A 120 -4.34 12.06 22.17
N TYR A 121 -4.45 11.56 20.93
CA TYR A 121 -3.53 11.92 19.86
C TYR A 121 -3.67 13.39 19.46
N TYR A 122 -4.89 13.90 19.34
CA TYR A 122 -5.14 15.32 19.08
C TYR A 122 -4.52 16.21 20.18
N ALA A 123 -4.72 15.84 21.45
CA ALA A 123 -4.23 16.58 22.61
C ALA A 123 -2.71 16.51 22.80
N SER A 124 -2.04 15.50 22.25
CA SER A 124 -0.59 15.34 22.36
C SER A 124 0.21 16.42 21.62
N ASP A 125 -0.39 17.05 20.60
CA ASP A 125 0.26 18.00 19.67
C ASP A 125 1.55 17.46 19.01
N THR A 126 1.76 16.13 19.03
CA THR A 126 2.88 15.47 18.36
C THR A 126 2.55 15.04 16.93
N TRP A 127 1.39 15.45 16.41
CA TRP A 127 0.91 15.07 15.10
C TRP A 127 1.50 15.96 14.00
N ASP A 128 1.75 15.37 12.84
CA ASP A 128 2.32 16.08 11.69
C ASP A 128 1.37 16.00 10.48
N ALA A 129 0.85 17.15 10.08
CA ALA A 129 -0.06 17.26 8.94
C ALA A 129 0.68 17.29 7.58
N GLU A 130 1.97 17.63 7.57
CA GLU A 130 2.81 17.59 6.36
C GLU A 130 3.28 16.16 6.08
N GLY A 131 3.55 15.41 7.16
CA GLY A 131 3.93 14.02 7.10
C GLY A 131 5.37 13.82 6.63
N PRO A 132 5.72 12.64 6.14
CA PRO A 132 7.11 12.20 5.99
C PRO A 132 7.79 12.69 4.71
N GLY A 133 7.33 13.81 4.13
CA GLY A 133 7.97 14.41 2.96
C GLY A 133 7.60 13.78 1.60
N GLU A 134 6.46 13.09 1.51
CA GLU A 134 5.87 12.70 0.23
C GLU A 134 5.47 13.96 -0.56
N LYS A 135 6.05 14.14 -1.76
CA LYS A 135 5.76 15.27 -2.64
C LYS A 135 5.17 14.77 -3.95
N THR A 136 4.06 15.39 -4.33
CA THR A 136 3.47 15.23 -5.66
C THR A 136 4.01 16.31 -6.58
N VAL A 137 4.63 15.91 -7.69
CA VAL A 137 5.20 16.82 -8.69
C VAL A 137 4.45 16.63 -10.00
N GLU A 138 4.01 17.72 -10.63
CA GLU A 138 3.49 17.69 -11.99
C GLU A 138 4.61 18.00 -12.97
N VAL A 139 4.87 17.06 -13.88
CA VAL A 139 5.88 17.17 -14.94
C VAL A 139 5.18 17.25 -16.28
N GLN A 140 5.52 18.23 -17.10
CA GLN A 140 4.97 18.34 -18.46
C GLN A 140 5.86 17.60 -19.45
N GLN A 141 5.24 16.86 -20.37
CA GLN A 141 5.91 16.21 -21.50
C GLN A 141 5.27 16.59 -22.83
N ASN A 142 6.08 16.63 -23.88
CA ASN A 142 5.65 16.89 -25.25
C ASN A 142 5.94 15.70 -26.17
N THR A 143 5.07 15.46 -27.15
CA THR A 143 5.33 14.50 -28.23
C THR A 143 5.92 15.23 -29.43
N ILE A 144 7.16 14.87 -29.81
CA ILE A 144 7.86 15.41 -30.97
C ILE A 144 7.65 14.47 -32.16
N ASP A 145 7.21 15.02 -33.30
CA ASP A 145 7.16 14.28 -34.55
C ASP A 145 8.57 14.18 -35.15
N ARG A 146 9.01 12.95 -35.41
CA ARG A 146 10.36 12.66 -35.89
C ARG A 146 10.58 13.09 -37.35
N LEU A 147 9.52 13.29 -38.13
CA LEU A 147 9.63 13.75 -39.52
C LEU A 147 9.77 15.27 -39.62
N SER A 148 9.02 16.02 -38.81
CA SER A 148 9.05 17.48 -38.82
C SER A 148 10.08 18.08 -37.85
N GLY A 149 10.58 17.32 -36.88
CA GLY A 149 11.51 17.81 -35.84
C GLY A 149 10.87 18.80 -34.86
N GLY A 150 9.55 19.02 -34.97
CA GLY A 150 8.75 19.89 -34.12
C GLY A 150 7.66 19.10 -33.37
N THR A 151 6.95 19.79 -32.48
CA THR A 151 5.74 19.23 -31.85
C THR A 151 4.67 18.96 -32.92
N THR A 152 3.88 17.90 -32.77
CA THR A 152 2.75 17.63 -33.68
C THR A 152 1.84 18.86 -33.84
N PRO A 153 1.16 19.05 -34.98
CA PRO A 153 0.29 20.22 -35.21
C PRO A 153 -0.81 20.42 -34.15
N SER A 154 -1.17 19.33 -33.45
CA SER A 154 -2.14 19.31 -32.35
C SER A 154 -1.57 19.67 -30.98
N GLY A 155 -0.26 19.90 -30.84
CA GLY A 155 0.36 20.30 -29.58
C GLY A 155 0.08 19.31 -28.45
N ASN A 156 0.62 18.10 -28.52
CA ASN A 156 0.38 17.08 -27.50
C ASN A 156 1.24 17.32 -26.25
N LEU A 157 0.97 18.41 -25.53
CA LEU A 157 1.46 18.66 -24.18
C LEU A 157 0.54 17.93 -23.19
N TYR A 158 1.12 17.11 -22.33
CA TYR A 158 0.36 16.46 -21.26
C TYR A 158 1.13 16.49 -19.95
N SER A 159 0.38 16.60 -18.86
CA SER A 159 0.93 16.59 -17.51
C SER A 159 0.96 15.18 -16.95
N LEU A 160 2.05 14.87 -16.28
CA LEU A 160 2.32 13.61 -15.63
C LEU A 160 2.56 13.85 -14.14
N THR A 161 1.83 13.13 -13.29
CA THR A 161 2.04 13.17 -11.85
C THR A 161 3.17 12.22 -11.46
N GLU A 162 4.14 12.71 -10.70
CA GLU A 162 5.23 11.95 -10.10
C GLU A 162 5.19 12.07 -8.57
N TYR A 163 5.62 11.01 -7.90
CA TYR A 163 5.74 10.93 -6.45
C TYR A 163 7.21 10.91 -6.08
N ALA A 164 7.65 11.92 -5.35
CA ALA A 164 9.00 12.05 -4.82
C ALA A 164 8.96 11.89 -3.30
N ILE A 165 10.03 11.33 -2.74
CA ILE A 165 10.22 11.21 -1.29
C ILE A 165 11.54 11.90 -0.97
N SER A 166 11.51 12.86 -0.07
CA SER A 166 12.71 13.52 0.46
C SER A 166 13.16 12.85 1.76
N ASP A 167 14.47 12.79 1.99
CA ASP A 167 15.10 12.42 3.27
C ASP A 167 14.72 11.01 3.79
N GLY A 168 14.60 10.05 2.86
CA GLY A 168 14.29 8.65 3.16
C GLY A 168 13.83 7.87 1.93
N GLY A 169 12.85 6.98 2.12
CA GLY A 169 12.34 6.12 1.06
C GLY A 169 11.00 5.49 1.41
N LEU A 170 10.66 4.39 0.75
CA LEU A 170 9.50 3.57 1.09
C LEU A 170 9.93 2.28 1.78
N PHE A 171 9.07 1.68 2.60
CA PHE A 171 9.25 0.33 3.09
C PHE A 171 7.93 -0.42 3.01
N PHE A 172 7.98 -1.74 2.87
CA PHE A 172 6.83 -2.60 3.07
C PHE A 172 7.20 -3.76 3.98
N LEU A 173 6.19 -4.44 4.50
CA LEU A 173 6.32 -5.58 5.38
C LEU A 173 6.00 -6.85 4.62
N LEU A 174 6.75 -7.90 4.94
CA LEU A 174 6.61 -9.21 4.34
C LEU A 174 6.57 -10.27 5.45
N ASP A 175 5.57 -11.13 5.44
CA ASP A 175 5.43 -12.21 6.42
C ASP A 175 5.11 -13.54 5.75
N GLY A 176 5.48 -14.65 6.39
CA GLY A 176 5.39 -16.00 5.81
C GLY A 176 6.69 -16.46 5.13
N GLU A 177 6.58 -17.17 4.01
CA GLU A 177 7.70 -17.69 3.22
C GLU A 177 8.44 -16.58 2.45
N THR A 178 9.26 -15.79 3.15
CA THR A 178 9.88 -14.58 2.59
C THR A 178 10.97 -14.86 1.56
N ASP A 179 11.67 -15.99 1.67
CA ASP A 179 12.80 -16.38 0.79
C ASP A 179 12.46 -16.32 -0.71
N VAL A 180 11.24 -16.73 -1.08
CA VAL A 180 10.80 -16.73 -2.48
C VAL A 180 10.72 -15.30 -3.03
N VAL A 181 10.24 -14.36 -2.21
CA VAL A 181 10.12 -12.95 -2.57
C VAL A 181 11.50 -12.29 -2.56
N GLU A 182 12.31 -12.59 -1.53
CA GLU A 182 13.69 -12.08 -1.42
C GLU A 182 14.55 -12.48 -2.63
N GLY A 183 14.40 -13.70 -3.13
CA GLY A 183 15.07 -14.16 -4.35
C GLY A 183 14.74 -13.35 -5.61
N THR A 184 13.69 -12.52 -5.59
CA THR A 184 13.32 -11.65 -6.72
C THR A 184 13.88 -10.23 -6.65
N PHE A 185 14.50 -9.83 -5.53
CA PHE A 185 14.87 -8.43 -5.28
C PHE A 185 15.86 -7.87 -6.31
N GLY A 186 16.89 -8.63 -6.68
CA GLY A 186 17.83 -8.19 -7.72
C GLY A 186 17.18 -7.95 -9.09
N PHE A 187 16.09 -8.67 -9.42
CA PHE A 187 15.31 -8.38 -10.62
C PHE A 187 14.50 -7.09 -10.46
N LEU A 188 13.83 -6.91 -9.32
CA LEU A 188 13.00 -5.74 -9.04
C LEU A 188 13.81 -4.44 -8.99
N GLU A 189 15.01 -4.44 -8.42
CA GLU A 189 15.92 -3.28 -8.40
C GLU A 189 16.30 -2.83 -9.82
N HIS A 190 16.62 -3.78 -10.70
CA HIS A 190 17.00 -3.48 -12.08
C HIS A 190 15.81 -3.06 -12.95
N PHE A 191 14.68 -3.71 -12.80
CA PHE A 191 13.50 -3.48 -13.63
C PHE A 191 12.72 -2.23 -13.21
N GLY A 192 12.73 -1.89 -11.92
CA GLY A 192 11.91 -0.85 -11.32
C GLY A 192 10.43 -1.25 -11.20
N ILE A 193 9.66 -0.46 -10.44
CA ILE A 193 8.24 -0.72 -10.18
C ILE A 193 7.37 0.44 -10.66
N GLY A 194 6.27 0.11 -11.34
CA GLY A 194 5.23 1.06 -11.72
C GLY A 194 5.39 1.65 -13.13
N GLY A 195 4.68 2.74 -13.38
CA GLY A 195 4.68 3.42 -14.68
C GLY A 195 6.05 3.97 -15.08
N ASP A 196 6.33 3.97 -16.37
CA ASP A 196 7.54 4.54 -16.99
C ASP A 196 8.87 3.99 -16.43
N SER A 197 8.87 2.75 -15.93
CA SER A 197 10.09 2.07 -15.49
C SER A 197 11.13 1.89 -16.60
N SER A 198 10.67 1.76 -17.86
CA SER A 198 11.52 1.76 -19.05
C SER A 198 12.26 3.09 -19.28
N LEU A 199 11.76 4.19 -18.73
CA LEU A 199 12.40 5.51 -18.73
C LEU A 199 13.22 5.75 -17.44
N GLY A 200 13.39 4.73 -16.61
CA GLY A 200 14.17 4.77 -15.37
C GLY A 200 13.39 5.22 -14.15
N LYS A 201 12.06 5.40 -14.22
CA LYS A 201 11.21 5.75 -13.07
C LYS A 201 10.99 4.54 -12.15
N GLY A 202 10.75 4.80 -10.86
CA GLY A 202 10.51 3.76 -9.87
C GLY A 202 11.68 2.79 -9.67
N ARG A 203 12.92 3.24 -9.92
CA ARG A 203 14.13 2.48 -9.57
C ARG A 203 14.52 2.75 -8.13
N PHE A 204 15.03 1.73 -7.47
CA PHE A 204 15.39 1.78 -6.06
C PHE A 204 16.48 0.75 -5.74
N GLU A 205 17.09 0.92 -4.57
CA GLU A 205 17.88 -0.09 -3.87
C GLU A 205 17.03 -0.75 -2.79
N ILE A 206 17.17 -2.07 -2.64
CA ILE A 206 16.51 -2.86 -1.61
C ILE A 206 17.46 -3.11 -0.44
N GLU A 207 16.99 -2.77 0.76
CA GLU A 207 17.60 -3.18 2.03
C GLU A 207 16.56 -4.01 2.80
N VAL A 208 16.98 -5.11 3.44
CA VAL A 208 16.08 -5.98 4.20
C VAL A 208 16.55 -6.06 5.65
N THR A 209 15.63 -5.86 6.58
CA THR A 209 15.87 -6.12 8.00
C THR A 209 14.79 -7.02 8.56
N ASP A 210 15.08 -7.68 9.67
CA ASP A 210 14.00 -8.26 10.48
C ASP A 210 13.09 -7.15 10.99
N ALA A 211 11.80 -7.45 11.09
CA ALA A 211 10.79 -6.53 11.58
C ALA A 211 10.20 -7.06 12.89
N ASN A 212 10.18 -6.21 13.91
CA ASN A 212 9.31 -6.38 15.06
C ASN A 212 8.15 -5.41 14.85
N LEU A 213 6.97 -5.93 14.55
CA LEU A 213 5.74 -5.12 14.54
C LEU A 213 5.36 -4.71 15.97
N PRO A 214 4.41 -3.75 16.12
CA PRO A 214 3.74 -3.50 17.38
C PRO A 214 3.38 -4.80 18.10
N ALA A 215 3.62 -4.84 19.40
CA ALA A 215 3.25 -5.99 20.22
C ALA A 215 1.75 -6.28 20.04
N VAL A 216 1.42 -7.48 19.57
CA VAL A 216 0.04 -7.94 19.44
C VAL A 216 -0.58 -7.97 20.84
N PRO A 217 -1.63 -7.18 21.12
CA PRO A 217 -2.32 -7.27 22.40
C PRO A 217 -2.94 -8.66 22.56
N GLU A 218 -2.75 -9.31 23.71
CA GLU A 218 -3.35 -10.64 23.99
C GLU A 218 -4.89 -10.62 23.90
N ASP A 219 -5.50 -9.45 24.12
CA ASP A 219 -6.94 -9.21 24.13
C ASP A 219 -7.38 -8.25 23.01
N ALA A 220 -6.72 -8.33 21.84
CA ALA A 220 -7.11 -7.56 20.67
C ALA A 220 -8.57 -7.83 20.25
N ASP A 221 -9.33 -6.75 20.04
CA ASP A 221 -10.76 -6.79 19.68
C ASP A 221 -11.02 -6.37 18.22
N ARG A 222 -10.00 -5.79 17.56
CA ARG A 222 -10.04 -5.37 16.16
C ARG A 222 -8.69 -5.56 15.48
N PHE A 223 -8.67 -5.44 14.16
CA PHE A 223 -7.44 -5.29 13.39
C PHE A 223 -7.51 -4.10 12.45
N MET A 224 -6.35 -3.51 12.18
CA MET A 224 -6.10 -2.55 11.12
C MET A 224 -5.43 -3.25 9.95
N THR A 225 -5.80 -2.93 8.71
CA THR A 225 -5.11 -3.44 7.51
C THR A 225 -4.00 -2.49 7.05
N LEU A 226 -2.81 -3.03 6.79
CA LEU A 226 -1.69 -2.35 6.13
C LEU A 226 -1.57 -2.69 4.65
N SER A 227 -2.53 -3.42 4.10
CA SER A 227 -2.65 -3.69 2.66
C SER A 227 -4.05 -3.34 2.17
N LEU A 228 -4.22 -3.31 0.86
CA LEU A 228 -5.54 -3.26 0.25
C LEU A 228 -6.26 -4.57 0.55
N TYR A 229 -7.48 -4.46 1.07
CA TYR A 229 -8.23 -5.60 1.57
C TYR A 229 -9.50 -5.82 0.74
N THR A 230 -9.69 -7.05 0.28
CA THR A 230 -10.91 -7.53 -0.39
C THR A 230 -11.47 -8.70 0.41
N PRO A 231 -12.55 -8.50 1.19
CA PRO A 231 -13.12 -9.54 2.03
C PRO A 231 -13.65 -10.69 1.17
N ARG A 232 -13.60 -11.89 1.74
CA ARG A 232 -14.36 -13.05 1.27
C ARG A 232 -15.84 -12.84 1.58
N GLU A 233 -16.71 -13.57 0.88
CA GLU A 233 -18.14 -13.53 1.17
C GLU A 233 -18.44 -13.90 2.64
N SER A 234 -17.68 -14.84 3.21
CA SER A 234 -17.79 -15.23 4.63
C SER A 234 -17.46 -14.10 5.62
N GLU A 235 -16.67 -13.12 5.20
CA GLU A 235 -16.21 -12.01 6.06
C GLU A 235 -17.15 -10.80 5.98
N MET A 236 -18.06 -10.77 4.99
CA MET A 236 -18.97 -9.64 4.77
C MET A 236 -19.89 -9.38 5.95
N ALA A 237 -20.26 -10.41 6.72
CA ALA A 237 -21.05 -10.24 7.94
C ALA A 237 -20.32 -9.40 8.99
N THR A 238 -19.00 -9.62 9.19
CA THR A 238 -18.17 -8.86 10.12
C THR A 238 -17.89 -7.45 9.61
N VAL A 239 -17.64 -7.32 8.30
CA VAL A 239 -17.33 -6.03 7.66
C VAL A 239 -18.54 -5.07 7.66
N ARG A 240 -19.77 -5.60 7.64
CA ARG A 240 -21.02 -4.80 7.65
C ARG A 240 -21.53 -4.47 9.06
N THR A 241 -20.69 -4.59 10.08
CA THR A 241 -21.03 -4.21 11.46
C THR A 241 -20.69 -2.74 11.75
N ASP A 242 -21.30 -2.17 12.78
CA ASP A 242 -21.00 -0.81 13.28
C ASP A 242 -19.56 -0.65 13.84
N GLY A 243 -18.81 -1.76 13.94
CA GLY A 243 -17.42 -1.77 14.41
C GLY A 243 -16.39 -1.55 13.31
N ALA A 244 -16.79 -1.52 12.03
CA ALA A 244 -15.88 -1.33 10.90
C ALA A 244 -15.73 0.14 10.51
N TRP A 245 -14.49 0.63 10.45
CA TRP A 245 -14.16 2.01 10.13
C TRP A 245 -13.15 2.05 8.99
N TYR A 246 -13.58 2.51 7.82
CA TYR A 246 -12.81 2.30 6.60
C TYR A 246 -13.01 3.39 5.56
N ASN A 247 -12.07 3.45 4.62
CA ASN A 247 -12.21 4.14 3.34
C ASN A 247 -12.15 3.14 2.20
N LEU A 248 -12.95 3.38 1.15
CA LEU A 248 -12.96 2.59 -0.08
C LEU A 248 -12.09 3.24 -1.14
N VAL A 249 -11.34 2.42 -1.87
CA VAL A 249 -10.55 2.83 -3.03
C VAL A 249 -10.90 1.97 -4.23
N VAL A 250 -11.02 2.60 -5.41
CA VAL A 250 -11.22 1.88 -6.67
C VAL A 250 -9.87 1.68 -7.34
N ARG A 251 -9.54 0.43 -7.64
CA ARG A 251 -8.31 0.04 -8.32
C ARG A 251 -8.64 -0.44 -9.73
N LYS A 252 -7.98 0.14 -10.72
CA LYS A 252 -8.02 -0.32 -12.12
C LYS A 252 -6.62 -0.25 -12.71
N GLY A 253 -5.96 -1.40 -12.75
CA GLY A 253 -4.63 -1.53 -13.33
C GLY A 253 -4.67 -2.00 -14.79
N LYS A 254 -3.49 -2.05 -15.40
CA LYS A 254 -3.26 -2.77 -16.65
C LYS A 254 -2.77 -4.19 -16.31
N VAL A 255 -3.14 -5.16 -17.13
CA VAL A 255 -2.44 -6.44 -17.21
C VAL A 255 -1.05 -6.15 -17.76
N GLY A 256 -0.01 -6.82 -17.25
CA GLY A 256 1.41 -6.49 -17.53
C GLY A 256 1.72 -6.38 -19.03
N GLY A 257 1.70 -5.15 -19.55
CA GLY A 257 1.79 -4.86 -20.99
C GLY A 257 3.08 -5.31 -21.68
N PRO A 258 4.27 -5.23 -21.05
CA PRO A 258 5.50 -5.79 -21.64
C PRO A 258 5.45 -7.32 -21.76
N PHE A 259 4.66 -7.98 -20.92
CA PHE A 259 4.66 -9.44 -20.76
C PHE A 259 3.50 -10.12 -21.51
N LEU A 260 2.48 -9.36 -21.90
CA LEU A 260 1.30 -9.85 -22.63
C LEU A 260 0.96 -8.92 -23.79
N ARG A 261 1.00 -9.45 -25.01
CA ARG A 261 0.52 -8.76 -26.21
C ARG A 261 -0.97 -9.02 -26.37
N VAL A 262 -1.78 -8.17 -25.76
CA VAL A 262 -3.25 -8.24 -25.84
C VAL A 262 -3.83 -6.88 -26.22
N GLU A 263 -4.89 -6.88 -27.04
CA GLU A 263 -5.53 -5.64 -27.50
C GLU A 263 -6.21 -4.90 -26.33
N ASP A 264 -6.93 -5.63 -25.49
CA ASP A 264 -7.46 -5.11 -24.23
C ASP A 264 -6.54 -5.48 -23.07
N PHE A 265 -5.72 -4.52 -22.65
CA PHE A 265 -4.81 -4.67 -21.53
C PHE A 265 -5.40 -4.19 -20.19
N TRP A 266 -6.66 -3.74 -20.13
CA TRP A 266 -7.24 -3.25 -18.88
C TRP A 266 -7.78 -4.38 -18.02
N LYS A 267 -7.55 -4.29 -16.70
CA LYS A 267 -8.22 -5.13 -15.69
C LYS A 267 -9.62 -4.60 -15.42
N LYS A 268 -10.52 -5.45 -14.92
CA LYS A 268 -11.78 -5.00 -14.30
C LYS A 268 -11.46 -4.10 -13.10
N SER A 269 -12.27 -3.07 -12.92
CA SER A 269 -12.19 -2.22 -11.73
C SER A 269 -12.63 -3.00 -10.50
N LEU A 270 -11.89 -2.85 -9.40
CA LEU A 270 -12.18 -3.48 -8.13
C LEU A 270 -12.25 -2.42 -7.04
N THR A 271 -13.30 -2.44 -6.22
CA THR A 271 -13.40 -1.61 -5.01
C THR A 271 -12.81 -2.39 -3.84
N MET A 272 -11.87 -1.79 -3.12
CA MET A 272 -11.13 -2.41 -2.03
C MET A 272 -11.15 -1.50 -0.80
N PHE A 273 -10.96 -2.07 0.38
CA PHE A 273 -10.68 -1.29 1.58
C PHE A 273 -9.24 -0.80 1.56
N SER A 274 -9.05 0.47 1.87
CA SER A 274 -7.73 1.11 1.91
C SER A 274 -6.97 0.83 3.20
N GLU A 275 -5.66 1.04 3.16
CA GLU A 275 -4.77 0.90 4.29
C GLU A 275 -5.17 1.87 5.43
N GLY A 276 -5.05 1.41 6.67
CA GLY A 276 -5.51 2.14 7.85
C GLY A 276 -6.96 1.90 8.23
N SER A 277 -7.75 1.25 7.37
CA SER A 277 -9.09 0.78 7.72
C SER A 277 -9.03 -0.24 8.87
N THR A 278 -9.97 -0.17 9.82
CA THR A 278 -10.08 -1.09 10.96
C THR A 278 -11.39 -1.87 10.95
N PHE A 279 -11.33 -3.11 11.41
CA PHE A 279 -12.45 -4.05 11.43
C PHE A 279 -12.44 -4.85 12.72
N PRO A 280 -13.61 -5.31 13.23
CA PRO A 280 -13.65 -6.25 14.35
C PRO A 280 -12.83 -7.52 14.04
N MET A 281 -12.28 -8.14 15.08
CA MET A 281 -11.53 -9.39 14.90
C MET A 281 -12.40 -10.49 14.29
N THR A 282 -11.77 -11.30 13.45
CA THR A 282 -12.37 -12.49 12.85
C THR A 282 -11.68 -13.73 13.40
N GLU A 283 -12.37 -14.87 13.40
CA GLU A 283 -11.78 -16.16 13.79
C GLU A 283 -10.80 -16.70 12.71
N GLN A 284 -10.72 -16.05 11.54
CA GLN A 284 -9.90 -16.50 10.43
C GLN A 284 -8.44 -16.09 10.64
N LYS A 285 -7.51 -17.04 10.43
CA LYS A 285 -6.06 -16.78 10.50
C LYS A 285 -5.61 -15.69 9.53
N THR A 286 -6.24 -15.62 8.36
CA THR A 286 -5.96 -14.62 7.32
C THR A 286 -7.27 -14.06 6.81
N SER A 287 -7.31 -12.74 6.61
CA SER A 287 -8.47 -12.09 6.03
C SER A 287 -8.28 -11.72 4.57
N GLY A 288 -9.34 -11.90 3.79
CA GLY A 288 -9.40 -11.51 2.39
C GLY A 288 -9.00 -12.59 1.39
N HIS A 289 -9.04 -12.22 0.12
CA HIS A 289 -8.71 -13.11 -0.98
C HIS A 289 -8.22 -12.33 -2.20
N ASN A 290 -7.66 -13.05 -3.17
CA ASN A 290 -7.28 -12.50 -4.45
C ASN A 290 -8.41 -12.69 -5.48
N PRO A 291 -9.20 -11.65 -5.82
CA PRO A 291 -10.18 -11.77 -6.88
C PRO A 291 -9.53 -11.89 -8.26
N ILE A 292 -10.21 -12.60 -9.17
CA ILE A 292 -9.84 -12.67 -10.58
C ILE A 292 -10.39 -11.42 -11.27
N VAL A 293 -9.49 -10.53 -11.67
CA VAL A 293 -9.83 -9.23 -12.28
C VAL A 293 -9.80 -9.25 -13.82
N LYS A 294 -9.28 -10.33 -14.41
CA LYS A 294 -9.38 -10.68 -15.83
C LYS A 294 -8.95 -12.11 -16.02
N GLY A 295 -9.41 -12.82 -17.04
CA GLY A 295 -8.98 -14.22 -17.20
C GLY A 295 -9.19 -14.84 -18.57
N ILE A 296 -9.17 -16.18 -18.59
CA ILE A 296 -9.20 -16.99 -19.81
C ILE A 296 -10.47 -16.76 -20.62
N ALA A 297 -11.60 -16.61 -19.93
CA ALA A 297 -12.89 -16.28 -20.56
C ALA A 297 -12.88 -14.94 -21.31
N GLU A 298 -11.90 -14.07 -21.02
CA GLU A 298 -11.72 -12.75 -21.63
C GLU A 298 -10.53 -12.75 -22.62
N GLY A 299 -10.09 -13.92 -23.08
CA GLY A 299 -9.06 -14.09 -24.12
C GLY A 299 -7.62 -14.06 -23.62
N LEU A 300 -7.38 -14.09 -22.30
CA LEU A 300 -6.04 -14.22 -21.74
C LEU A 300 -5.59 -15.69 -21.68
N PRO A 301 -4.27 -15.98 -21.73
CA PRO A 301 -3.77 -17.33 -21.52
C PRO A 301 -3.94 -17.84 -20.08
N PHE A 302 -4.18 -16.95 -19.11
CA PHE A 302 -4.31 -17.28 -17.69
C PHE A 302 -5.21 -16.31 -16.94
N ASN A 303 -5.59 -16.66 -15.71
CA ASN A 303 -6.34 -15.80 -14.80
C ASN A 303 -5.43 -14.81 -14.08
N VAL A 304 -5.78 -13.53 -14.13
CA VAL A 304 -5.08 -12.44 -13.46
C VAL A 304 -5.70 -12.23 -12.09
N GLN A 305 -4.94 -12.58 -11.07
CA GLN A 305 -5.27 -12.31 -9.68
C GLN A 305 -4.88 -10.87 -9.29
N GLN A 306 -5.71 -10.22 -8.49
CA GLN A 306 -5.37 -8.96 -7.81
C GLN A 306 -5.17 -9.25 -6.33
N TYR A 307 -4.07 -8.79 -5.73
CA TYR A 307 -3.84 -9.01 -4.31
C TYR A 307 -4.92 -8.33 -3.47
N GLY A 308 -5.55 -9.06 -2.54
CA GLY A 308 -6.60 -8.54 -1.67
C GLY A 308 -6.59 -9.09 -0.25
N TYR A 309 -5.48 -9.72 0.17
CA TYR A 309 -5.30 -10.18 1.54
C TYR A 309 -4.93 -9.02 2.46
N ALA A 310 -5.56 -8.95 3.64
CA ALA A 310 -5.26 -7.99 4.68
C ALA A 310 -3.94 -8.32 5.38
N PHE A 311 -3.05 -7.34 5.49
CA PHE A 311 -1.88 -7.40 6.36
C PHE A 311 -2.29 -6.82 7.71
N GLN A 312 -2.56 -7.68 8.69
CA GLN A 312 -3.29 -7.30 9.90
C GLN A 312 -2.35 -6.80 11.00
N ILE A 313 -2.66 -5.64 11.56
CA ILE A 313 -2.14 -5.17 12.84
C ILE A 313 -3.27 -5.29 13.85
N HIS A 314 -3.11 -6.18 14.83
CA HIS A 314 -4.09 -6.38 15.88
C HIS A 314 -4.06 -5.21 16.85
N MET A 315 -5.25 -4.74 17.24
CA MET A 315 -5.40 -3.58 18.11
C MET A 315 -6.45 -3.85 19.17
N LYS A 316 -6.34 -3.13 20.28
CA LYS A 316 -7.32 -3.07 21.35
C LYS A 316 -7.96 -1.69 21.39
N THR A 317 -9.29 -1.64 21.42
CA THR A 317 -9.99 -0.38 21.65
C THR A 317 -9.75 0.12 23.08
N LYS A 318 -9.41 1.40 23.24
CA LYS A 318 -9.44 2.05 24.55
C LYS A 318 -10.89 2.07 25.05
N ALA A 319 -11.14 1.48 26.22
CA ALA A 319 -12.45 1.58 26.88
C ALA A 319 -12.75 3.06 27.19
N ALA A 320 -13.98 3.50 26.89
CA ALA A 320 -14.46 4.85 27.16
C ALA A 320 -14.50 5.16 28.66
#